data_AF-A0A0W4ZIH5-F1
#
_entry.id   AF-A0A0W4ZIH5-F1
#
_cell.length_a   1.000
_cell.length_b   1.000
_cell.length_c   1.000
_cell.angle_alpha   90.00
_cell.angle_beta   90.00
_cell.angle_gamma   90.00
#
_symmetry.space_group_name_H-M   'P 1'
#
loop_
_entity.id
_entity.type
_entity.pdbx_description
1 polymer ?
#
loop_
_entity_poly.entity_id
_entity_poly.type
_entity_poly.pdbx_seq_one_letter_code
_entity_poly.pdbx_strand_id
1 'polypeptide(L)'
;MFFNIFFKKPLNNLLKIRSFSSKSLDSSSELKSPDSRSNKRRFKTIKDGKNIEKHINEYRFDDITSLAHDYLDEHREIREYYRKIAWELPTLTKFSMKYKVPGKEDILKFRYTTYLGEKHPAESKVTMEVLLDSLNLSMTERHKLIVLSGPRYNPLTGVLKLSCELFAERDKNKKHLNEQLKRLIKEAKDLKDTFEDIPQDFRHVKSKKNITFPKEWIK
;
A
#
# COMPACT_ATOMS: atom_id res chain seq x y z
N MET A 1 -28.82 26.84 24.76
CA MET A 1 -27.63 27.65 24.42
C MET A 1 -27.05 27.11 23.13
N PHE A 2 -27.23 27.85 22.05
CA PHE A 2 -26.76 27.50 20.71
C PHE A 2 -25.33 28.02 20.52
N PHE A 3 -24.42 27.18 20.05
CA PHE A 3 -23.25 27.63 19.29
C PHE A 3 -22.98 26.67 18.13
N ASN A 4 -23.32 27.16 16.93
CA ASN A 4 -22.90 26.64 15.63
C ASN A 4 -21.39 26.84 15.47
N ILE A 5 -20.65 25.78 15.12
CA ILE A 5 -19.27 25.90 14.66
C ILE A 5 -19.13 25.16 13.32
N PHE A 6 -19.16 25.98 12.27
CA PHE A 6 -18.50 25.86 10.96
C PHE A 6 -18.12 24.47 10.44
N PHE A 7 -18.90 24.01 9.45
CA PHE A 7 -18.42 23.15 8.37
C PHE A 7 -17.42 23.93 7.50
N LYS A 8 -16.19 23.45 7.38
CA LYS A 8 -15.25 23.85 6.32
C LYS A 8 -15.06 22.71 5.31
N LYS A 9 -15.16 23.10 4.04
CA LYS A 9 -15.24 22.32 2.81
C LYS A 9 -14.01 21.41 2.56
N PRO A 10 -14.15 20.37 1.72
CA PRO A 10 -13.06 19.47 1.35
C PRO A 10 -12.01 20.17 0.46
N LEU A 11 -10.73 19.88 0.70
CA LEU A 11 -9.62 20.23 -0.20
C LEU A 11 -9.70 19.37 -1.47
N ASN A 12 -10.00 20.01 -2.61
CA ASN A 12 -9.76 19.45 -3.93
C ASN A 12 -8.42 19.99 -4.44
N ASN A 13 -7.32 19.27 -4.17
CA ASN A 13 -6.04 19.53 -4.83
C ASN A 13 -6.01 18.80 -6.18
N LEU A 14 -6.26 19.55 -7.25
CA LEU A 14 -5.98 19.13 -8.63
C LEU A 14 -4.51 19.43 -8.93
N LEU A 15 -3.63 18.44 -8.75
CA LEU A 15 -2.26 18.49 -9.26
C LEU A 15 -2.29 18.50 -10.79
N LYS A 16 -2.24 19.71 -11.37
CA LYS A 16 -2.17 19.90 -12.82
C LYS A 16 -0.70 19.88 -13.24
N ILE A 17 -0.18 18.69 -13.52
CA ILE A 17 1.15 18.49 -14.10
C ILE A 17 1.19 19.24 -15.45
N ARG A 18 2.00 20.29 -15.56
CA ARG A 18 2.25 20.98 -16.83
C ARG A 18 3.40 20.26 -17.55
N SER A 19 3.11 19.59 -18.65
CA SER A 19 4.13 19.06 -19.56
C SER A 19 4.65 20.18 -20.48
N PHE A 20 5.97 20.30 -20.58
CA PHE A 20 6.64 21.15 -21.55
C PHE A 20 6.97 20.32 -22.79
N SER A 21 6.46 20.69 -23.96
CA SER A 21 6.79 20.05 -25.24
C SER A 21 7.78 20.91 -26.02
N SER A 22 8.96 20.37 -26.28
CA SER A 22 10.00 20.94 -27.14
C SER A 22 9.80 20.48 -28.59
N LYS A 23 9.67 21.42 -29.54
CA LYS A 23 9.87 21.14 -30.97
C LYS A 23 10.92 22.06 -31.56
N SER A 24 11.76 21.43 -32.38
CA SER A 24 13.03 21.84 -32.96
C SER A 24 12.96 23.00 -33.95
N LEU A 25 14.05 23.77 -33.98
CA LEU A 25 14.37 24.80 -34.95
C LEU A 25 14.96 24.17 -36.20
N ASP A 26 14.46 24.54 -37.38
CA ASP A 26 15.17 24.35 -38.65
C ASP A 26 15.01 25.56 -39.56
N SER A 27 16.10 25.87 -40.23
CA SER A 27 16.47 27.10 -40.92
C SER A 27 16.14 27.09 -42.41
N SER A 28 15.57 28.19 -42.93
CA SER A 28 15.95 28.88 -44.18
C SER A 28 14.78 29.71 -44.75
N SER A 29 14.86 31.04 -44.68
CA SER A 29 14.26 31.96 -45.66
C SER A 29 14.85 33.36 -45.49
N GLU A 30 15.07 34.02 -46.63
CA GLU A 30 15.88 35.22 -46.83
C GLU A 30 15.48 36.42 -45.95
N LEU A 31 16.50 37.09 -45.39
CA LEU A 31 16.35 38.32 -44.61
C LEU A 31 16.06 39.50 -45.54
N LYS A 32 14.77 39.81 -45.73
CA LYS A 32 14.34 41.12 -46.25
C LYS A 32 14.67 42.20 -45.22
N SER A 33 15.24 43.31 -45.68
CA SER A 33 15.57 44.51 -44.90
C SER A 33 14.38 44.97 -44.06
N PRO A 34 14.59 45.47 -42.81
CA PRO A 34 13.48 45.82 -41.94
C PRO A 34 12.81 47.08 -42.48
N ASP A 35 11.64 46.91 -43.10
CA ASP A 35 10.69 48.01 -43.20
C ASP A 35 10.50 48.58 -41.79
N SER A 36 10.71 49.88 -41.61
CA SER A 36 10.57 50.61 -40.34
C SER A 36 9.11 50.72 -39.87
N ARG A 37 8.26 49.75 -40.24
CA ARG A 37 6.90 49.60 -39.75
C ARG A 37 6.94 48.53 -38.69
N SER A 38 6.81 48.99 -37.45
CA SER A 38 6.67 48.16 -36.25
C SER A 38 5.66 47.04 -36.51
N ASN A 39 6.15 45.84 -36.84
CA ASN A 39 5.32 44.65 -36.93
C ASN A 39 4.92 44.30 -35.50
N LYS A 40 3.88 44.98 -34.99
CA LYS A 40 3.19 44.65 -33.76
C LYS A 40 2.69 43.23 -33.91
N ARG A 41 3.45 42.26 -33.37
CA ARG A 41 3.00 40.88 -33.19
C ARG A 41 1.67 40.96 -32.43
N ARG A 42 0.57 40.81 -33.16
CA ARG A 42 -0.79 40.83 -32.61
C ARG A 42 -0.97 39.57 -31.76
N PHE A 43 -0.60 39.65 -30.49
CA PHE A 43 -1.17 38.80 -29.47
C PHE A 43 -2.70 38.97 -29.53
N LYS A 44 -3.45 37.86 -29.52
CA LYS A 44 -4.90 37.83 -29.69
C LYS A 44 -5.57 38.85 -28.76
N THR A 45 -5.97 39.99 -29.31
CA THR A 45 -6.93 40.90 -28.71
C THR A 45 -8.29 40.20 -28.69
N ILE A 46 -8.67 39.73 -27.50
CA ILE A 46 -10.04 39.30 -27.21
C ILE A 46 -10.93 40.54 -27.42
N LYS A 47 -12.06 40.35 -28.12
CA LYS A 47 -12.90 41.41 -28.71
C LYS A 47 -13.62 42.33 -27.70
N ASP A 48 -13.33 42.22 -26.41
CA ASP A 48 -13.86 43.10 -25.37
C ASP A 48 -12.86 44.26 -25.14
N GLY A 49 -12.90 45.21 -26.08
CA GLY A 49 -11.94 46.30 -26.25
C GLY A 49 -12.04 47.44 -25.23
N LYS A 50 -11.94 47.18 -23.93
CA LYS A 50 -11.65 48.23 -22.91
C LYS A 50 -10.66 47.73 -21.86
N ASN A 51 -9.49 48.40 -21.81
CA ASN A 51 -8.58 48.52 -20.66
C ASN A 51 -7.67 47.34 -20.24
N ILE A 52 -7.30 46.40 -21.12
CA ILE A 52 -6.39 45.31 -20.68
C ILE A 52 -4.94 45.82 -20.52
N GLU A 53 -4.48 46.73 -21.39
CA GLU A 53 -3.11 47.27 -21.34
C GLU A 53 -2.86 48.24 -20.17
N LYS A 54 -3.93 48.79 -19.54
CA LYS A 54 -3.81 49.79 -18.46
C LYS A 54 -3.62 49.20 -17.07
N HIS A 55 -3.68 47.88 -16.91
CA HIS A 55 -3.68 47.22 -15.59
C HIS A 55 -2.49 46.26 -15.37
N ILE A 56 -1.44 46.33 -16.18
CA ILE A 56 -0.17 45.70 -15.82
C ILE A 56 0.58 46.70 -14.94
N ASN A 57 0.36 46.60 -13.63
CA ASN A 57 1.10 47.39 -12.66
C ASN A 57 2.60 47.10 -12.79
N GLU A 58 3.42 48.14 -12.60
CA GLU A 58 4.87 47.98 -12.51
C GLU A 58 5.21 47.03 -11.34
N TYR A 59 6.07 46.05 -11.61
CA TYR A 59 6.53 45.09 -10.62
C TYR A 59 7.48 45.76 -9.63
N ARG A 60 7.13 45.75 -8.34
CA ARG A 60 7.86 46.47 -7.28
C ARG A 60 8.79 45.56 -6.46
N PHE A 61 9.10 44.38 -6.96
CA PHE A 61 9.84 43.35 -6.21
C PHE A 61 9.13 42.92 -4.92
N ASP A 62 7.81 42.98 -4.92
CA ASP A 62 6.90 42.69 -3.79
C ASP A 62 6.35 41.27 -3.78
N ASP A 63 6.55 40.51 -4.87
CA ASP A 63 6.15 39.11 -4.98
C ASP A 63 7.25 38.26 -5.60
N ILE A 64 7.26 36.96 -5.29
CA ILE A 64 8.21 35.99 -5.83
C ILE A 64 7.61 35.21 -7.00
N THR A 65 8.45 34.56 -7.79
CA THR A 65 7.98 33.72 -8.91
C THR A 65 7.17 32.52 -8.40
N SER A 66 6.30 31.94 -9.24
CA SER A 66 5.50 30.77 -8.86
C SER A 66 6.35 29.59 -8.36
N LEU A 67 7.50 29.33 -8.99
CA LEU A 67 8.42 28.29 -8.54
C LEU A 67 8.97 28.57 -7.13
N ALA A 68 9.23 29.84 -6.80
CA ALA A 68 9.70 30.23 -5.48
C ALA A 68 8.60 30.14 -4.42
N HIS A 69 7.33 30.37 -4.79
CA HIS A 69 6.18 30.07 -3.92
C HIS A 69 6.07 28.58 -3.61
N ASP A 70 6.25 27.71 -4.60
CA ASP A 70 6.24 26.25 -4.40
C ASP A 70 7.30 25.85 -3.35
N TYR A 71 8.54 26.34 -3.48
CA TYR A 71 9.59 26.12 -2.47
C TYR A 71 9.24 26.67 -1.08
N LEU A 72 8.57 27.81 -1.03
CA LEU A 72 8.17 28.42 0.23
C LEU A 72 7.08 27.58 0.91
N ASP A 73 6.14 27.03 0.15
CA ASP A 73 5.10 26.13 0.64
C ASP A 73 5.68 24.80 1.13
N GLU A 74 6.63 24.21 0.41
CA GLU A 74 7.40 23.04 0.90
C GLU A 74 8.04 23.34 2.27
N HIS A 75 8.66 24.52 2.43
CA HIS A 75 9.23 24.92 3.72
C HIS A 75 8.17 25.07 4.83
N ARG A 76 6.95 25.54 4.49
CA ARG A 76 5.84 25.63 5.44
C ARG A 76 5.38 24.24 5.88
N GLU A 77 5.24 23.30 4.95
CA GLU A 77 4.88 21.91 5.23
C GLU A 77 5.91 21.26 6.15
N ILE A 78 7.20 21.40 5.84
CA ILE A 78 8.29 20.88 6.67
C ILE A 78 8.22 21.43 8.10
N ARG A 79 8.00 22.75 8.26
CA ARG A 79 7.85 23.36 9.58
C ARG A 79 6.61 22.87 10.33
N GLU A 80 5.53 22.58 9.61
CA GLU A 80 4.36 21.95 10.21
C GLU A 80 4.70 20.57 10.78
N TYR A 81 5.41 19.72 10.04
CA TYR A 81 5.87 18.43 10.53
C TYR A 81 6.82 18.57 11.73
N TYR A 82 7.77 19.51 11.71
CA TYR A 82 8.63 19.77 12.88
C TYR A 82 7.82 20.18 14.12
N ARG A 83 6.76 20.98 13.95
CA ARG A 83 5.86 21.34 15.04
C ARG A 83 5.15 20.10 15.61
N LYS A 84 4.64 19.22 14.75
CA LYS A 84 4.03 17.93 15.16
C LYS A 84 5.03 17.05 15.91
N ILE A 85 6.27 16.97 15.43
CA ILE A 85 7.35 16.20 16.08
C ILE A 85 7.65 16.76 17.48
N ALA A 86 7.77 18.08 17.61
CA ALA A 86 8.13 18.70 18.88
C ALA A 86 7.01 18.61 19.93
N TRP A 87 5.75 18.79 19.52
CA TRP A 87 4.65 19.00 20.47
C TRP A 87 3.61 17.88 20.49
N GLU A 88 3.34 17.21 19.37
CA GLU A 88 2.31 16.17 19.30
C GLU A 88 2.89 14.77 19.54
N LEU A 89 4.01 14.40 18.90
CA LEU A 89 4.58 13.05 19.03
C LEU A 89 4.92 12.65 20.48
N PRO A 90 5.47 13.53 21.34
CA PRO A 90 5.72 13.17 22.73
C PRO A 90 4.44 12.82 23.49
N THR A 91 3.29 13.39 23.10
CA THR A 91 2.01 13.07 23.72
C THR A 91 1.51 11.66 23.35
N LEU A 92 1.88 11.14 22.17
CA LEU A 92 1.52 9.78 21.74
C LEU A 92 2.16 8.69 22.58
N THR A 93 3.29 8.98 23.24
CA THR A 93 3.96 8.03 24.15
C THR A 93 3.05 7.55 25.28
N LYS A 94 2.07 8.38 25.69
CA LYS A 94 1.06 8.06 26.71
C LYS A 94 0.17 6.87 26.30
N PHE A 95 -0.02 6.64 25.01
CA PHE A 95 -0.83 5.55 24.46
C PHE A 95 0.01 4.33 24.05
N SER A 96 1.33 4.36 24.29
CA SER A 96 2.22 3.24 23.99
C SER A 96 1.95 2.06 24.93
N MET A 97 1.85 0.86 24.36
CA MET A 97 1.71 -0.39 25.11
C MET A 97 2.97 -1.25 24.90
N LYS A 98 3.47 -1.89 25.96
CA LYS A 98 4.59 -2.84 25.85
C LYS A 98 4.13 -4.08 25.07
N TYR A 99 4.95 -4.51 24.11
CA TYR A 99 4.69 -5.75 23.37
C TYR A 99 4.69 -6.94 24.33
N LYS A 100 3.65 -7.77 24.24
CA LYS A 100 3.54 -9.04 24.95
C LYS A 100 3.65 -10.16 23.90
N VAL A 101 4.57 -11.09 24.14
CA VAL A 101 4.71 -12.27 23.28
C VAL A 101 3.43 -13.12 23.38
N PRO A 102 2.89 -13.60 22.26
CA PRO A 102 1.71 -14.47 22.27
C PRO A 102 1.98 -15.75 23.08
N GLY A 103 0.96 -16.25 23.77
CA GLY A 103 1.07 -17.45 24.59
C GLY A 103 1.17 -18.73 23.74
N LYS A 104 1.37 -19.88 24.37
CA LYS A 104 1.33 -21.19 23.68
C LYS A 104 -0.05 -21.53 23.12
N GLU A 105 -1.10 -20.93 23.67
CA GLU A 105 -2.50 -21.09 23.22
C GLU A 105 -2.78 -20.32 21.91
N ASP A 106 -2.03 -19.24 21.66
CA ASP A 106 -2.19 -18.35 20.50
C ASP A 106 -1.48 -18.91 19.26
N ILE A 107 -1.98 -20.04 18.78
CA ILE A 107 -1.35 -20.81 17.70
C ILE A 107 -1.62 -20.20 16.31
N LEU A 108 -2.79 -19.56 16.15
CA LEU A 108 -3.28 -19.12 14.85
C LEU A 108 -2.72 -17.74 14.48
N LYS A 109 -2.14 -17.62 13.29
CA LYS A 109 -1.67 -16.35 12.75
C LYS A 109 -2.61 -15.87 11.66
N PHE A 110 -3.33 -14.78 11.92
CA PHE A 110 -4.15 -14.10 10.91
C PHE A 110 -3.41 -12.91 10.34
N ARG A 111 -3.47 -12.77 9.01
CA ARG A 111 -2.98 -11.60 8.30
C ARG A 111 -4.13 -10.95 7.54
N TYR A 112 -4.22 -9.63 7.69
CA TYR A 112 -5.18 -8.74 7.04
C TYR A 112 -4.40 -7.74 6.19
N THR A 113 -5.02 -7.28 5.10
CA THR A 113 -4.46 -6.24 4.24
C THR A 113 -5.38 -5.02 4.31
N THR A 114 -4.82 -3.82 4.33
CA THR A 114 -5.56 -2.55 4.37
C THR A 114 -4.90 -1.56 3.43
N TYR A 115 -5.70 -0.81 2.66
CA TYR A 115 -5.20 0.15 1.65
C TYR A 115 -5.38 1.62 2.09
N LEU A 116 -5.60 1.86 3.39
CA LEU A 116 -5.58 3.18 4.05
C LEU A 116 -6.26 4.31 3.26
N GLY A 117 -7.59 4.24 3.13
CA GLY A 117 -8.41 5.28 2.51
C GLY A 117 -8.93 4.91 1.12
N GLU A 118 -8.30 3.93 0.45
CA GLU A 118 -8.77 3.37 -0.81
C GLU A 118 -9.63 2.13 -0.58
N LYS A 119 -10.72 2.00 -1.35
CA LYS A 119 -11.54 0.78 -1.38
C LYS A 119 -10.95 -0.18 -2.40
N HIS A 120 -10.25 -1.21 -1.93
CA HIS A 120 -9.63 -2.20 -2.81
C HIS A 120 -10.28 -3.59 -2.62
N PRO A 121 -10.64 -4.32 -3.69
CA PRO A 121 -11.34 -5.61 -3.57
C PRO A 121 -10.53 -6.67 -2.80
N ALA A 122 -9.19 -6.62 -2.86
CA ALA A 122 -8.35 -7.55 -2.10
C ALA A 122 -8.29 -7.27 -0.59
N GLU A 123 -8.90 -6.19 -0.09
CA GLU A 123 -8.98 -5.87 1.35
C GLU A 123 -9.84 -6.89 2.11
N SER A 124 -10.83 -7.49 1.46
CA SER A 124 -11.71 -8.49 2.08
C SER A 124 -10.97 -9.78 2.43
N LYS A 125 -9.88 -10.09 1.73
CA LYS A 125 -9.13 -11.33 1.86
C LYS A 125 -8.49 -11.46 3.24
N VAL A 126 -8.71 -12.61 3.87
CA VAL A 126 -8.03 -13.00 5.12
C VAL A 126 -7.18 -14.22 4.86
N THR A 127 -5.96 -14.22 5.38
CA THR A 127 -5.08 -15.40 5.35
C THR A 127 -4.78 -15.88 6.76
N MET A 128 -4.93 -17.17 7.00
CA MET A 128 -4.66 -17.87 8.25
C MET A 128 -3.50 -18.83 8.05
N GLU A 129 -2.56 -18.82 8.99
CA GLU A 129 -1.40 -19.71 9.03
C GLU A 129 -1.35 -20.42 10.38
N VAL A 130 -1.10 -21.72 10.34
CA VAL A 130 -1.07 -22.60 11.51
C VAL A 130 0.11 -23.56 11.38
N LEU A 131 0.90 -23.71 12.44
CA LEU A 131 1.94 -24.74 12.49
C LEU A 131 1.29 -26.08 12.90
N LEU A 132 1.58 -27.16 12.18
CA LEU A 132 0.99 -28.46 12.51
C LEU A 132 1.44 -29.00 13.86
N ASP A 133 2.71 -28.77 14.22
CA ASP A 133 3.29 -29.25 15.48
C ASP A 133 2.57 -28.69 16.71
N SER A 134 2.03 -27.47 16.60
CA SER A 134 1.31 -26.84 17.71
C SER A 134 -0.12 -27.34 17.92
N LEU A 135 -0.69 -28.14 17.00
CA LEU A 135 -2.07 -28.62 17.11
C LEU A 135 -2.25 -29.84 18.04
N ASN A 136 -1.16 -30.35 18.65
CA ASN A 136 -1.17 -31.51 19.57
C ASN A 136 -1.97 -32.71 19.04
N LEU A 137 -1.76 -33.07 17.76
CA LEU A 137 -2.39 -34.21 17.11
C LEU A 137 -1.49 -35.45 17.19
N SER A 138 -2.10 -36.64 17.22
CA SER A 138 -1.36 -37.91 17.07
C SER A 138 -0.69 -37.98 15.69
N MET A 139 0.31 -38.85 15.53
CA MET A 139 1.00 -39.03 14.25
C MET A 139 0.04 -39.46 13.13
N THR A 140 -0.90 -40.35 13.42
CA THR A 140 -1.93 -40.83 12.48
C THR A 140 -2.91 -39.72 12.10
N GLU A 141 -3.42 -38.98 13.08
CA GLU A 141 -4.30 -37.82 12.87
C GLU A 141 -3.60 -36.71 12.06
N ARG A 142 -2.32 -36.47 12.34
CA ARG A 142 -1.50 -35.51 11.61
C ARG A 142 -1.29 -35.95 10.18
N HIS A 143 -1.00 -37.23 9.95
CA HIS A 143 -0.88 -37.79 8.60
C HIS A 143 -2.16 -37.53 7.80
N LYS A 144 -3.31 -37.88 8.37
CA LYS A 144 -4.63 -37.63 7.78
C LYS A 144 -4.87 -36.14 7.50
N LEU A 145 -4.54 -35.26 8.43
CA LEU A 145 -4.68 -33.80 8.25
C LEU A 145 -3.82 -33.28 7.09
N ILE A 146 -2.60 -33.79 6.92
CA ILE A 146 -1.71 -33.43 5.79
C ILE A 146 -2.34 -33.85 4.47
N VAL A 147 -2.84 -35.09 4.39
CA VAL A 147 -3.51 -35.62 3.19
C VAL A 147 -4.75 -34.79 2.83
N LEU A 148 -5.62 -34.47 3.79
CA LEU A 148 -6.80 -33.61 3.59
C LEU A 148 -6.44 -32.18 3.19
N SER A 149 -5.33 -31.65 3.74
CA SER A 149 -4.87 -30.29 3.44
C SER A 149 -4.34 -30.16 2.01
N GLY A 150 -3.75 -31.22 1.46
CA GLY A 150 -3.20 -31.27 0.11
C GLY A 150 -2.20 -30.13 -0.14
N PRO A 151 -2.37 -29.32 -1.21
CA PRO A 151 -1.37 -28.32 -1.62
C PRO A 151 -1.23 -27.13 -0.65
N ARG A 152 -2.12 -27.02 0.34
CA ARG A 152 -2.13 -25.92 1.32
C ARG A 152 -1.12 -26.12 2.44
N TYR A 153 -0.67 -27.35 2.65
CA TYR A 153 0.38 -27.69 3.59
C TYR A 153 1.75 -27.53 2.92
N ASN A 154 2.70 -26.90 3.61
CA ASN A 154 4.08 -26.84 3.17
C ASN A 154 4.96 -27.78 4.04
N PRO A 155 5.52 -28.87 3.48
CA PRO A 155 6.36 -29.80 4.22
C PRO A 155 7.71 -29.21 4.66
N LEU A 156 8.21 -28.17 3.98
CA LEU A 156 9.50 -27.55 4.33
C LEU A 156 9.40 -26.69 5.59
N THR A 157 8.26 -26.02 5.77
CA THR A 157 8.04 -25.12 6.92
C THR A 157 7.12 -25.71 7.99
N GLY A 158 6.41 -26.82 7.69
CA GLY A 158 5.43 -27.41 8.59
C GLY A 158 4.16 -26.57 8.78
N VAL A 159 3.94 -25.57 7.92
CA VAL A 159 2.84 -24.60 8.03
C VAL A 159 1.69 -24.97 7.09
N LEU A 160 0.48 -25.00 7.64
CA LEU A 160 -0.77 -25.01 6.88
C LEU A 160 -1.23 -23.58 6.65
N LYS A 161 -1.37 -23.20 5.39
CA LYS A 161 -1.80 -21.86 4.98
C LYS A 161 -3.14 -21.92 4.26
N LEU A 162 -4.12 -21.18 4.80
CA LEU A 162 -5.47 -21.06 4.28
C LEU A 162 -5.79 -19.60 4.00
N SER A 163 -6.53 -19.33 2.93
CA SER A 163 -7.00 -17.97 2.63
C SER A 163 -8.43 -18.00 2.15
N CYS A 164 -9.20 -16.98 2.50
CA CYS A 164 -10.59 -16.83 2.08
C CYS A 164 -10.84 -15.39 1.64
N GLU A 165 -11.51 -15.25 0.49
CA GLU A 165 -11.94 -13.98 -0.11
C GLU A 165 -13.37 -14.09 -0.67
N LEU A 166 -14.16 -15.06 -0.17
CA LEU A 166 -15.51 -15.36 -0.66
C LEU A 166 -16.53 -14.26 -0.31
N PHE A 167 -16.39 -13.65 0.87
CA PHE A 167 -17.31 -12.63 1.37
C PHE A 167 -16.70 -11.24 1.23
N ALA A 168 -17.54 -10.22 1.06
CA ALA A 168 -17.10 -8.82 1.04
C ALA A 168 -16.53 -8.37 2.40
N GLU A 169 -17.05 -8.93 3.49
CA GLU A 169 -16.67 -8.55 4.84
C GLU A 169 -15.56 -9.47 5.39
N ARG A 170 -14.44 -8.87 5.79
CA ARG A 170 -13.27 -9.56 6.36
C ARG A 170 -13.60 -10.44 7.56
N ASP A 171 -14.53 -10.03 8.41
CA ASP A 171 -14.90 -10.79 9.61
C ASP A 171 -15.63 -12.09 9.28
N LYS A 172 -16.44 -12.08 8.20
CA LYS A 172 -17.08 -13.30 7.68
C LYS A 172 -16.04 -14.25 7.09
N ASN A 173 -15.06 -13.73 6.34
CA ASN A 173 -13.96 -14.54 5.82
C ASN A 173 -13.12 -15.17 6.95
N LYS A 174 -12.85 -14.42 8.02
CA LYS A 174 -12.16 -14.94 9.22
C LYS A 174 -12.96 -16.06 9.91
N LYS A 175 -14.27 -15.84 10.14
CA LYS A 175 -15.15 -16.86 10.75
C LYS A 175 -15.19 -18.14 9.91
N HIS A 176 -15.30 -18.00 8.59
CA HIS A 176 -15.28 -19.12 7.67
C HIS A 176 -13.97 -19.92 7.77
N LEU A 177 -12.82 -19.25 7.81
CA LEU A 177 -11.52 -19.92 7.98
C LEU A 177 -11.44 -20.69 9.31
N ASN A 178 -11.99 -20.14 10.40
CA ASN A 178 -12.05 -20.83 11.68
C ASN A 178 -12.91 -22.10 11.62
N GLU A 179 -14.07 -22.02 10.97
CA GLU A 179 -14.96 -23.18 10.78
C GLU A 179 -14.31 -24.26 9.92
N GLN A 180 -13.65 -23.86 8.83
CA GLN A 180 -12.90 -24.78 7.96
C GLN A 180 -11.78 -25.49 8.73
N LEU A 181 -11.01 -24.77 9.54
CA LEU A 181 -9.97 -25.38 10.37
C LEU A 181 -10.55 -26.36 11.40
N LYS A 182 -11.64 -25.98 12.07
CA LYS A 182 -12.33 -26.87 13.02
C LYS A 182 -12.84 -28.13 12.33
N ARG A 183 -13.38 -27.99 11.11
CA ARG A 183 -13.83 -29.13 10.30
C ARG A 183 -12.66 -30.05 9.93
N LEU A 184 -11.53 -29.49 9.48
CA LEU A 184 -10.33 -30.26 9.18
C LEU A 184 -9.81 -31.03 10.40
N ILE A 185 -9.76 -30.38 11.57
CA ILE A 185 -9.33 -31.03 12.82
C ILE A 185 -10.32 -32.12 13.23
N LYS A 186 -11.64 -31.89 13.05
CA LYS A 186 -12.66 -32.89 13.34
C LYS A 186 -12.53 -34.11 12.43
N GLU A 187 -12.34 -33.92 11.13
CA GLU A 187 -12.14 -35.00 10.16
C GLU A 187 -10.81 -35.74 10.41
N ALA A 188 -9.76 -35.03 10.82
CA ALA A 188 -8.48 -35.64 11.18
C ALA A 188 -8.56 -36.55 12.43
N LYS A 189 -9.41 -36.21 13.40
CA LYS A 189 -9.66 -37.01 14.60
C LYS A 189 -10.64 -38.16 14.38
N ASP A 190 -11.35 -38.20 13.25
CA ASP A 190 -12.23 -39.32 12.93
C ASP A 190 -11.39 -40.52 12.50
N LEU A 191 -11.42 -41.59 13.30
CA LEU A 191 -10.62 -42.81 13.11
C LEU A 191 -11.29 -43.86 12.22
N LYS A 192 -12.48 -43.56 11.65
CA LYS A 192 -13.17 -44.51 10.75
C LYS A 192 -12.34 -44.87 9.51
N ASP A 193 -11.55 -43.92 9.03
CA ASP A 193 -10.65 -44.05 7.89
C ASP A 193 -9.37 -43.26 8.17
N THR A 194 -8.23 -43.92 8.32
CA THR A 194 -6.97 -43.30 8.75
C THR A 194 -6.09 -42.83 7.60
N PHE A 195 -6.42 -43.20 6.35
CA PHE A 195 -5.61 -42.92 5.15
C PHE A 195 -4.14 -43.35 5.26
N GLU A 196 -3.84 -44.42 5.99
CA GLU A 196 -2.46 -44.94 6.12
C GLU A 196 -1.93 -45.55 4.81
N ASP A 197 -2.82 -45.98 3.93
CA ASP A 197 -2.53 -46.51 2.61
C ASP A 197 -2.14 -45.43 1.59
N ILE A 198 -2.47 -44.16 1.85
CA ILE A 198 -2.20 -43.04 0.94
C ILE A 198 -0.90 -42.33 1.36
N PRO A 199 0.14 -42.30 0.50
CA PRO A 199 1.35 -41.57 0.82
C PRO A 199 1.13 -40.04 0.78
N GLN A 200 1.89 -39.31 1.60
CA GLN A 200 1.86 -37.85 1.60
C GLN A 200 2.40 -37.28 0.28
N ASP A 201 1.57 -36.52 -0.44
CA ASP A 201 1.96 -35.87 -1.69
C ASP A 201 2.60 -34.49 -1.42
N PHE A 202 3.84 -34.33 -1.87
CA PHE A 202 4.63 -33.09 -1.76
C PHE A 202 5.01 -32.47 -3.11
N ARG A 203 4.44 -32.95 -4.22
CA ARG A 203 4.81 -32.52 -5.58
C ARG A 203 4.57 -31.02 -5.84
N HIS A 204 3.66 -30.39 -5.10
CA HIS A 204 3.38 -28.95 -5.19
C HIS A 204 4.51 -28.08 -4.63
N VAL A 205 5.37 -28.60 -3.76
CA VAL A 205 6.44 -27.83 -3.11
C VAL A 205 7.77 -28.04 -3.81
N LYS A 206 8.30 -26.95 -4.37
CA LYS A 206 9.61 -26.92 -5.01
C LYS A 206 10.68 -26.57 -3.97
N SER A 207 11.53 -27.53 -3.61
CA SER A 207 12.68 -27.29 -2.75
C SER A 207 13.75 -26.48 -3.49
N LYS A 208 14.28 -25.44 -2.82
CA LYS A 208 15.41 -24.65 -3.31
C LYS A 208 16.69 -25.23 -2.71
N LYS A 209 17.66 -25.55 -3.55
CA LYS A 209 19.00 -25.97 -3.09
C LYS A 209 19.74 -24.74 -2.57
N ASN A 210 20.02 -24.72 -1.27
CA ASN A 210 20.85 -23.70 -0.64
C ASN A 210 22.31 -24.16 -0.67
N ILE A 211 23.12 -23.56 -1.54
CA ILE A 211 24.55 -23.85 -1.61
C ILE A 211 25.23 -22.95 -0.58
N THR A 212 25.92 -23.54 0.40
CA THR A 212 26.70 -22.80 1.39
C THR A 212 28.18 -22.78 0.99
N PHE A 213 28.90 -21.77 1.45
CA PHE A 213 30.34 -21.70 1.24
C PHE A 213 31.03 -22.94 1.84
N PRO A 214 31.88 -23.66 1.08
CA PRO A 214 32.59 -24.83 1.59
C PRO A 214 33.48 -24.44 2.77
N LYS A 215 33.32 -25.13 3.91
CA LYS A 215 34.13 -24.88 5.11
C LYS A 215 35.61 -25.15 4.85
N GLU A 216 35.91 -26.09 3.97
CA GLU A 216 37.26 -26.46 3.56
C GLU A 216 38.04 -25.31 2.88
N TRP A 217 37.34 -24.30 2.37
CA TRP A 217 37.95 -23.14 1.72
C TRP A 217 38.20 -21.96 2.67
N ILE A 218 37.76 -22.09 3.92
CA ILE A 218 38.08 -21.14 4.97
C ILE A 218 39.54 -21.42 5.38
N LYS A 219 40.45 -20.59 4.86
CA LYS A 219 41.87 -20.58 5.25
C LYS A 219 42.07 -19.92 6.60
#